data_AF-A0A9D6F3L4-F1
#
_entry.id   AF-A0A9D6F3L4-F1
#
_cell.length_a   1.000
_cell.length_b   1.000
_cell.length_c   1.000
_cell.angle_alpha   90.00
_cell.angle_beta   90.00
_cell.angle_gamma   90.00
#
_symmetry.space_group_name_H-M   'P 1'
#
loop_
_entity.id
_entity.type
_entity.pdbx_description
1 polymer ?
#
loop_
_entity_poly.entity_id
_entity_poly.type
_entity_poly.pdbx_seq_one_letter_code
_entity_poly.pdbx_strand_id
1 'polypeptide(L)' 'MNDADDPDLRAENPAGQESENPPRMVSAQELFAGEREICIEHEGEVYRLRITRRNKLILQK' A
#
# COMPACT_ATOMS: atom_id res chain seq x y z
N MET A 1 42.37 31.98 26.50
CA MET A 1 40.97 32.08 26.05
C MET A 1 40.94 31.98 24.55
N ASN A 2 41.02 30.76 24.04
CA ASN A 2 40.51 30.48 22.70
C ASN A 2 39.78 29.16 22.85
N ASP A 3 38.64 29.27 23.52
CA ASP A 3 37.75 28.18 23.84
C ASP A 3 37.12 27.70 22.53
N ALA A 4 37.39 26.44 22.25
CA ALA A 4 36.68 25.63 21.28
C ALA A 4 35.17 25.71 21.55
N ASP A 5 34.36 25.72 20.49
CA ASP A 5 33.62 24.54 20.04
C ASP A 5 32.59 25.04 19.01
N ASP A 6 32.91 24.87 17.73
CA ASP A 6 31.91 24.80 16.68
C ASP A 6 31.40 23.37 16.67
N PRO A 7 30.19 23.12 17.17
CA PRO A 7 29.26 22.31 16.39
C PRO A 7 27.80 22.54 16.82
N ASP A 8 27.04 23.31 16.06
CA ASP A 8 25.59 23.07 16.01
C ASP A 8 25.24 22.74 14.57
N LEU A 9 25.58 21.49 14.23
CA LEU A 9 24.90 20.69 13.22
C LEU A 9 23.40 20.75 13.53
N ARG A 10 22.74 21.82 13.08
CA ARG A 10 21.28 21.90 13.01
C ARG A 10 20.84 20.80 12.08
N ALA A 11 20.52 19.67 12.72
CA ALA A 11 20.04 18.45 12.12
C ALA A 11 19.08 18.80 10.99
N GLU A 12 19.54 18.49 9.79
CA GLU A 12 18.70 18.42 8.61
C GLU A 12 17.56 17.49 8.99
N ASN A 13 16.38 18.07 9.16
CA ASN A 13 15.17 17.34 9.45
C ASN A 13 14.58 16.96 8.08
N PRO A 14 14.75 15.73 7.55
CA PRO A 14 13.98 15.27 6.41
C PRO A 14 12.56 14.92 6.87
N ALA A 15 11.83 15.90 7.43
CA ALA A 15 10.38 15.79 7.57
C ALA A 15 9.78 15.94 6.18
N GLY A 16 9.40 14.81 5.58
CA GLY A 16 8.79 14.80 4.26
C GLY A 16 8.97 13.51 3.47
N GLN A 17 9.50 12.44 4.07
CA GLN A 17 9.32 11.11 3.50
C GLN A 17 7.91 10.63 3.83
N GLU A 18 6.91 11.29 3.23
CA GLU A 18 5.64 10.64 2.93
C GLU A 18 6.02 9.31 2.30
N SER A 19 5.88 8.25 3.09
CA SER A 19 6.21 6.90 2.65
C SER A 19 5.13 6.54 1.65
N GLU A 20 5.33 7.00 0.41
CA GLU A 20 4.61 6.59 -0.77
C GLU A 20 5.00 5.14 -1.02
N ASN A 21 4.57 4.25 -0.12
CA ASN A 21 4.64 2.84 -0.38
C ASN A 21 3.74 2.63 -1.60
N PRO A 22 4.29 2.22 -2.74
CA PRO A 22 3.47 1.99 -3.91
C PRO A 22 2.41 0.96 -3.53
N PRO A 23 1.16 1.14 -4.00
CA PRO A 23 0.12 0.17 -3.73
C PRO A 23 0.61 -1.21 -4.17
N ARG A 24 0.41 -2.20 -3.31
CA ARG A 24 0.85 -3.57 -3.58
C ARG A 24 0.16 -4.04 -4.86
N MET A 25 0.92 -4.18 -5.94
CA MET A 25 0.43 -4.76 -7.17
C MET A 25 0.41 -6.27 -7.02
N VAL A 26 -0.77 -6.87 -7.15
CA VAL A 26 -0.98 -8.32 -7.10
C VAL A 26 -1.60 -8.74 -8.43
N SER A 27 -1.08 -9.79 -9.05
CA SER A 27 -1.66 -10.33 -10.28
C SER A 27 -3.04 -10.92 -9.99
N ALA A 28 -4.03 -10.65 -10.84
CA ALA A 28 -5.36 -11.24 -10.72
C ALA A 28 -5.31 -12.79 -10.72
N GLN A 29 -4.36 -13.41 -11.42
CA GLN A 29 -4.19 -14.86 -11.34
C GLN A 29 -3.78 -15.35 -9.95
N GLU A 30 -2.88 -14.64 -9.27
CA GLU A 30 -2.45 -14.97 -7.91
C GLU A 30 -3.52 -14.65 -6.88
N LEU A 31 -4.18 -13.50 -7.03
CA LEU A 31 -5.24 -13.06 -6.13
C LEU A 31 -6.43 -14.02 -6.10
N PHE A 32 -6.77 -14.59 -7.26
CA PHE A 32 -7.88 -15.53 -7.38
C PHE A 32 -7.45 -16.99 -7.23
N ALA A 33 -6.16 -17.30 -7.23
CA ALA A 33 -5.63 -18.67 -7.05
C ALA A 33 -6.28 -19.74 -7.97
N GLY A 34 -6.70 -19.35 -9.18
CA GLY A 34 -7.41 -20.23 -10.13
C GLY A 34 -8.94 -20.16 -10.06
N GLU A 35 -9.50 -19.47 -9.08
CA GLU A 35 -10.92 -19.18 -8.96
C GLU A 35 -11.34 -18.00 -9.88
N ARG A 36 -12.64 -17.75 -9.97
CA ARG A 36 -13.18 -16.57 -10.68
C ARG A 36 -13.77 -15.51 -9.76
N GLU A 37 -13.88 -15.82 -8.47
CA GLU A 37 -14.39 -14.94 -7.41
C GLU A 37 -13.65 -15.19 -6.10
N ILE A 38 -13.44 -14.14 -5.31
CA ILE A 38 -12.91 -14.20 -3.96
C ILE A 38 -13.77 -13.35 -3.02
N CYS A 39 -13.80 -13.73 -1.75
CA CYS A 39 -14.42 -12.95 -0.68
C CYS A 39 -13.32 -12.25 0.13
N ILE A 40 -13.49 -10.97 0.37
CA ILE A 40 -12.59 -10.11 1.14
C ILE A 40 -13.41 -9.59 2.31
N GLU A 41 -13.06 -9.99 3.52
CA GLU A 41 -13.63 -9.38 4.72
C GLU A 41 -12.90 -8.07 4.99
N HIS A 42 -13.65 -6.98 5.07
CA HIS A 42 -13.12 -5.66 5.40
C HIS A 42 -14.11 -4.95 6.33
N GLU A 43 -13.64 -4.54 7.50
CA GLU A 43 -14.44 -3.87 8.53
C GLU A 43 -15.71 -4.63 8.96
N GLY A 44 -15.69 -5.96 8.89
CA GLY A 44 -16.84 -6.82 9.21
C GLY A 44 -17.87 -6.94 8.08
N GLU A 45 -17.60 -6.35 6.91
CA GLU A 45 -18.37 -6.53 5.70
C GLU A 45 -17.64 -7.47 4.73
N VAL A 46 -18.40 -8.31 4.04
CA VAL A 46 -17.85 -9.26 3.07
C VAL A 46 -17.99 -8.68 1.68
N TYR A 47 -16.86 -8.27 1.09
CA TYR A 47 -16.81 -7.85 -0.29
C TYR A 47 -16.50 -9.03 -1.21
N ARG A 48 -17.15 -9.11 -2.36
CA ARG A 48 -16.88 -10.12 -3.39
C ARG A 48 -16.18 -9.48 -4.57
N LEU A 49 -14.93 -9.86 -4.79
CA LEU A 49 -14.20 -9.47 -6.00
C LEU A 49 -14.34 -10.59 -7.04
N ARG A 50 -14.83 -10.27 -8.23
CA ARG A 50 -15.07 -11.24 -9.31
C ARG A 50 -14.44 -10.81 -10.63
N ILE A 51 -13.91 -11.75 -11.40
CA ILE A 51 -13.46 -11.52 -12.78
C ILE A 51 -14.65 -11.71 -13.74
N THR A 52 -14.96 -10.67 -14.51
CA THR A 52 -15.95 -10.73 -15.58
C THR A 52 -15.35 -11.35 -16.86
N ARG A 53 -16.20 -11.86 -17.75
CA ARG A 53 -15.78 -12.42 -19.06
C ARG A 53 -15.00 -11.45 -19.95
N ARG A 54 -15.02 -10.16 -19.64
CA ARG A 54 -14.33 -9.08 -20.36
C ARG A 54 -12.99 -8.71 -19.72
N ASN A 55 -12.46 -9.58 -18.85
CA ASN A 55 -11.27 -9.36 -18.02
C ASN A 55 -11.34 -8.10 -17.14
N LYS A 56 -12.54 -7.63 -16.80
CA LYS A 56 -12.72 -6.57 -15.79
C LYS A 56 -12.97 -7.18 -14.43
N LEU A 57 -12.37 -6.60 -13.40
CA LEU A 57 -12.63 -6.90 -12.00
C LEU A 57 -13.86 -6.11 -11.54
N ILE A 58 -14.77 -6.77 -10.84
CA ILE A 58 -15.90 -6.12 -10.19
C ILE A 58 -15.88 -6.44 -8.69
N LEU A 59 -15.94 -5.40 -7.87
CA LEU A 59 -16.09 -5.53 -6.42
C LEU A 59 -17.56 -5.33 -6.08
N GLN A 60 -18.12 -6.24 -5.32
CA GLN A 60 -19.50 -6.22 -4.82
C GLN A 60 -19.46 -6.26 -3.29
N LYS A 61 -20.49 -5.73 -2.64
CA LYS A 61 -20.76 -5.86 -1.20
C LYS A 61 -21.81 -6.94 -1.00
#